data_AF-A0A0G1H8R2-F1
#
_entry.id   AF-A0A0G1H8R2-F1
#
_cell.length_a   1.000
_cell.length_b   1.000
_cell.length_c   1.000
_cell.angle_alpha   90.00
_cell.angle_beta   90.00
_cell.angle_gamma   90.00
#
_symmetry.space_group_name_H-M   'P 1'
#
loop_
_entity.id
_entity.type
_entity.pdbx_description
1 polymer ?
#
loop_
_entity_poly.entity_id
_entity_poly.type
_entity_poly.pdbx_seq_one_letter_code
_entity_poly.pdbx_strand_id
1 'polypeptide(L)'
;MIGNPKWFSRRKYTGWGFTPKTWQGWVYIAVIMLPIAIVASVNPEGTWTSVFLIIWALVFAVDFIHIMVGMRKDERERIHEAIAERNALWAILAVLIFALAYQTASGIAAHALTPTFDPFILAAIIAAVIAKAATNIYLDRKN
;
A
#
# COMPACT_ATOMS: atom_id res chain seq x y z
N MET A 1 5.45 13.63 12.53
CA MET A 1 4.45 12.76 11.88
C MET A 1 3.18 12.82 12.72
N ILE A 2 2.03 12.90 12.06
CA ILE A 2 0.76 13.44 12.58
C ILE A 2 0.07 12.42 13.50
N GLY A 3 0.04 11.14 13.10
CA GLY A 3 -0.52 10.06 13.90
C GLY A 3 0.48 9.53 14.93
N ASN A 4 0.04 9.43 16.19
CA ASN A 4 0.82 8.75 17.22
C ASN A 4 0.62 7.23 17.12
N PRO A 5 1.69 6.41 17.00
CA PRO A 5 1.56 4.96 16.92
C PRO A 5 0.81 4.33 18.10
N LYS A 6 0.83 4.96 19.29
CA LYS A 6 0.12 4.46 20.49
C LYS A 6 -1.40 4.50 20.35
N TRP A 7 -1.94 5.29 19.44
CA TRP A 7 -3.37 5.38 19.20
C TRP A 7 -3.95 4.18 18.45
N PHE A 8 -3.08 3.35 17.87
CA PHE A 8 -3.45 2.28 16.96
C PHE A 8 -2.94 0.92 17.45
N SER A 9 -3.60 -0.12 17.00
CA SER A 9 -3.17 -1.51 17.11
C SER A 9 -3.14 -2.15 15.73
N ARG A 10 -2.33 -3.19 15.56
CA ARG A 10 -2.25 -3.92 14.29
C ARG A 10 -3.58 -4.60 13.96
N ARG A 11 -3.99 -4.54 12.70
CA ARG A 11 -5.09 -5.34 12.15
C ARG A 11 -4.58 -6.74 11.76
N LYS A 12 -5.20 -7.80 12.30
CA LYS A 12 -4.73 -9.19 12.10
C LYS A 12 -5.45 -9.95 10.99
N TYR A 13 -6.77 -9.77 10.85
CA TYR A 13 -7.59 -10.63 9.98
C TYR A 13 -8.34 -9.88 8.88
N THR A 14 -8.67 -8.60 9.08
CA THR A 14 -9.58 -7.84 8.21
C THR A 14 -8.85 -6.94 7.21
N GLY A 15 -7.67 -7.36 6.75
CA GLY A 15 -6.82 -6.66 5.79
C GLY A 15 -5.53 -6.08 6.39
N TRP A 16 -4.82 -5.29 5.58
CA TRP A 16 -3.57 -4.64 5.96
C TRP A 16 -3.79 -3.36 6.77
N GLY A 17 -2.78 -3.01 7.58
CA GLY A 17 -2.73 -1.75 8.31
C GLY A 17 -3.08 -1.87 9.79
N PHE A 18 -3.75 -0.85 10.29
CA PHE A 18 -3.99 -0.66 11.71
C PHE A 18 -5.44 -0.31 12.02
N THR A 19 -5.83 -0.56 13.26
CA THR A 19 -7.15 -0.24 13.81
C THR A 19 -6.98 0.74 14.97
N PRO A 20 -7.76 1.82 15.05
CA PRO A 20 -7.73 2.72 16.20
C PRO A 20 -8.07 1.98 17.50
N LYS A 21 -7.22 2.11 18.50
CA LYS A 21 -7.45 1.61 19.88
C LYS A 21 -8.04 2.70 20.78
N THR A 22 -7.82 3.96 20.43
CA THR A 22 -8.19 5.13 21.25
C THR A 22 -9.10 6.08 20.45
N TRP A 23 -9.84 6.95 21.14
CA TRP A 23 -10.66 7.97 20.49
C TRP A 23 -9.83 8.94 19.65
N GLN A 24 -8.59 9.24 20.06
CA GLN A 24 -7.68 10.08 19.27
C GLN A 24 -7.35 9.43 17.93
N GLY A 25 -7.18 8.10 17.90
CA GLY A 25 -6.98 7.36 16.66
C GLY A 25 -8.19 7.43 15.73
N TRP A 26 -9.40 7.39 16.28
CA TRP A 26 -10.63 7.57 15.49
C TRP A 26 -10.75 9.00 14.94
N VAL A 27 -10.46 10.01 15.76
CA VAL A 27 -10.42 11.41 15.32
C VAL A 27 -9.37 11.62 14.22
N TYR A 28 -8.19 11.01 14.37
CA TYR A 28 -7.16 11.04 13.32
C TYR A 28 -7.67 10.47 12.00
N ILE A 29 -8.30 9.27 12.02
CA ILE A 29 -8.87 8.67 10.81
C ILE A 29 -9.92 9.59 10.19
N ALA A 30 -10.81 10.17 11.00
CA ALA A 30 -11.81 11.11 10.51
C ALA A 30 -11.17 12.34 9.83
N VAL A 31 -10.15 12.94 10.45
CA VAL A 31 -9.45 14.11 9.89
C VAL A 31 -8.73 13.77 8.58
N ILE A 32 -8.10 12.61 8.48
CA ILE A 32 -7.41 12.17 7.25
C ILE A 32 -8.40 11.90 6.12
N MET A 33 -9.55 11.29 6.43
CA MET A 33 -10.57 10.93 5.45
C MET A 33 -11.41 12.12 5.00
N LEU A 34 -11.56 13.14 5.85
CA LEU A 34 -12.47 14.26 5.62
C LEU A 34 -12.16 15.06 4.34
N PRO A 35 -10.90 15.43 4.02
CA PRO A 35 -10.59 16.10 2.76
C PRO A 35 -10.91 15.23 1.53
N ILE A 36 -10.68 13.91 1.62
CA ILE A 36 -11.03 12.98 0.55
C ILE A 36 -12.55 12.94 0.35
N ALA A 37 -13.31 12.86 1.44
CA ALA A 37 -14.77 12.84 1.41
C ALA A 37 -15.36 14.14 0.85
N ILE A 38 -14.79 15.30 1.19
CA ILE A 38 -15.21 16.61 0.66
C ILE A 38 -14.95 16.70 -0.85
N VAL A 39 -13.74 16.32 -1.29
CA VAL A 39 -13.43 16.32 -2.72
C VAL A 39 -14.34 15.36 -3.48
N ALA A 40 -14.60 14.17 -2.92
CA ALA A 40 -15.49 13.20 -3.54
C ALA A 40 -16.95 13.69 -3.62
N SER A 41 -17.45 14.46 -2.65
CA SER A 41 -18.84 14.93 -2.64
C SER A 41 -19.08 16.13 -3.56
N VAL A 42 -18.11 17.04 -3.68
CA VAL A 42 -18.21 18.23 -4.52
C VAL A 42 -17.85 17.92 -5.98
N ASN A 43 -17.15 16.80 -6.22
CA ASN A 43 -16.64 16.38 -7.53
C ASN A 43 -16.03 17.54 -8.34
N PRO A 44 -15.04 18.27 -7.79
CA PRO A 44 -14.45 19.38 -8.50
C PRO A 44 -13.59 18.86 -9.66
N GLU A 45 -13.97 19.20 -10.89
CA GLU A 45 -13.19 18.86 -12.08
C GLU A 45 -11.97 19.79 -12.22
N GLY A 46 -10.83 19.21 -12.58
CA GLY A 46 -9.63 19.98 -12.93
C GLY A 46 -8.32 19.39 -12.44
N THR A 47 -7.23 19.84 -13.05
CA THR A 47 -5.85 19.39 -12.75
C THR A 47 -5.47 19.60 -11.29
N TRP A 48 -5.96 20.69 -10.66
CA TRP A 48 -5.68 21.00 -9.26
C TRP A 48 -6.29 20.00 -8.29
N THR A 49 -7.44 19.42 -8.61
CA THR A 49 -8.03 18.34 -7.81
C THR A 49 -7.14 17.11 -7.82
N SER A 50 -6.66 16.71 -9.00
CA SER A 50 -5.74 15.57 -9.12
C SER A 50 -4.42 15.81 -8.39
N VAL A 51 -3.83 16.99 -8.54
CA VAL A 51 -2.60 17.39 -7.84
C VAL A 51 -2.80 17.35 -6.32
N PHE A 52 -3.92 17.90 -5.83
CA PHE A 52 -4.26 17.85 -4.40
C PHE A 52 -4.38 16.42 -3.90
N LEU A 53 -5.12 15.55 -4.59
CA LEU A 53 -5.31 14.15 -4.19
C LEU A 53 -4.00 13.36 -4.17
N ILE A 54 -3.11 13.59 -5.14
CA ILE A 54 -1.79 12.95 -5.18
C ILE A 54 -0.95 13.40 -3.98
N ILE A 55 -0.87 14.70 -3.71
CA ILE A 55 -0.12 15.23 -2.57
C ILE A 55 -0.71 14.69 -1.25
N TRP A 56 -2.03 14.68 -1.12
CA TRP A 56 -2.71 14.17 0.07
C TRP A 56 -2.44 12.67 0.27
N ALA A 57 -2.48 11.88 -0.80
CA ALA A 57 -2.15 10.47 -0.75
C ALA A 57 -0.69 10.22 -0.32
N LEU A 58 0.26 11.04 -0.79
CA LEU A 58 1.66 10.95 -0.37
C LEU A 58 1.85 11.29 1.11
N VAL A 59 1.21 12.36 1.59
CA VAL A 59 1.23 12.74 3.01
C VAL A 59 0.68 11.60 3.87
N PHE A 60 -0.47 11.05 3.47
CA PHE A 60 -1.07 9.92 4.17
C PHE A 60 -0.18 8.66 4.12
N ALA A 61 0.42 8.33 2.97
CA ALA A 61 1.29 7.17 2.84
C ALA A 61 2.52 7.26 3.75
N VAL A 62 3.15 8.44 3.81
CA VAL A 62 4.28 8.70 4.68
C VAL A 62 3.88 8.57 6.15
N ASP A 63 2.75 9.14 6.56
CA ASP A 63 2.27 9.03 7.95
C ASP A 63 1.85 7.60 8.32
N PHE A 64 1.20 6.90 7.39
CA PHE A 64 0.84 5.49 7.54
C PHE A 64 2.06 4.61 7.79
N ILE A 65 3.14 4.79 7.00
CA ILE A 65 4.40 4.05 7.17
C ILE A 65 4.98 4.31 8.57
N HIS A 66 5.00 5.56 9.03
CA HIS A 66 5.51 5.88 10.36
C HIS A 66 4.70 5.29 11.49
N ILE A 67 3.37 5.33 11.41
CA ILE A 67 2.51 4.66 12.38
C ILE A 67 2.83 3.16 12.40
N MET A 68 2.88 2.53 11.23
CA MET A 68 3.14 1.10 11.10
C MET A 68 4.51 0.66 11.64
N VAL A 69 5.56 1.46 11.39
CA VAL A 69 6.91 1.21 11.90
C VAL A 69 7.03 1.50 13.39
N GLY A 70 6.36 2.54 13.88
CA GLY A 70 6.41 2.97 15.28
C GLY A 70 5.53 2.17 16.24
N MET A 71 4.64 1.31 15.73
CA MET A 71 3.80 0.45 16.57
C MET A 71 4.64 -0.61 17.29
N ARG A 72 4.41 -0.75 18.61
CA ARG A 72 5.00 -1.84 19.38
C ARG A 72 4.39 -3.16 18.95
N LYS A 73 5.25 -4.17 18.80
CA LYS A 73 4.91 -5.53 18.40
C LYS A 73 5.70 -6.49 19.26
N ASP A 74 5.05 -7.51 19.78
CA ASP A 74 5.71 -8.59 20.50
C ASP A 74 6.50 -9.49 19.52
N GLU A 75 7.44 -10.28 20.02
CA GLU A 75 8.26 -11.17 19.17
C GLU A 75 7.41 -12.16 18.37
N ARG A 76 6.42 -12.77 19.03
CA ARG A 76 5.46 -13.67 18.37
C ARG A 76 4.68 -12.95 17.27
N GLU A 77 4.25 -11.73 17.53
CA GLU A 77 3.49 -10.94 16.55
C GLU A 77 4.35 -10.56 15.34
N ARG A 78 5.63 -10.22 15.56
CA ARG A 78 6.59 -9.94 14.47
C ARG A 78 6.81 -11.14 13.57
N ILE A 79 7.00 -12.33 14.13
CA ILE A 79 7.18 -13.57 13.35
C ILE A 79 5.92 -13.89 12.54
N HIS A 80 4.76 -13.87 13.20
CA HIS A 80 3.48 -14.11 12.52
C HIS A 80 3.22 -13.09 11.42
N GLU A 81 3.58 -11.81 11.63
CA GLU A 81 3.50 -10.77 10.61
C GLU A 81 4.39 -11.06 9.42
N ALA A 82 5.68 -11.33 9.65
CA ALA A 82 6.62 -11.60 8.57
C ALA A 82 6.19 -12.77 7.69
N ILE A 83 5.65 -13.84 8.29
CA ILE A 83 5.13 -14.99 7.55
C ILE A 83 3.85 -14.63 6.78
N ALA A 84 2.90 -13.95 7.42
CA ALA A 84 1.65 -13.56 6.80
C ALA A 84 1.87 -12.58 5.62
N GLU A 85 2.71 -11.56 5.80
CA GLU A 85 3.04 -10.59 4.76
C GLU A 85 3.81 -11.24 3.60
N ARG A 86 4.72 -12.19 3.90
CA ARG A 86 5.38 -12.98 2.85
C ARG A 86 4.37 -13.77 2.02
N ASN A 87 3.43 -14.46 2.67
CA ASN A 87 2.42 -15.26 1.97
C ASN A 87 1.47 -14.38 1.16
N ALA A 88 1.04 -13.25 1.71
CA ALA A 88 0.22 -12.27 1.00
C ALA A 88 0.94 -11.71 -0.23
N LEU A 89 2.22 -11.33 -0.09
CA LEU A 89 3.03 -10.85 -1.20
C LEU A 89 3.16 -11.89 -2.32
N TRP A 90 3.40 -13.16 -1.98
CA TRP A 90 3.44 -14.24 -2.99
C TRP A 90 2.11 -14.42 -3.72
N ALA A 91 0.99 -14.39 -3.00
CA ALA A 91 -0.33 -14.50 -3.61
C ALA A 91 -0.61 -13.33 -4.57
N ILE A 92 -0.29 -12.11 -4.16
CA ILE A 92 -0.47 -10.91 -4.99
C ILE A 92 0.44 -10.93 -6.20
N LEU A 93 1.73 -11.29 -6.03
CA LEU A 93 2.65 -11.41 -7.15
C LEU A 93 2.15 -12.44 -8.17
N ALA A 94 1.64 -13.59 -7.70
CA ALA A 94 1.04 -14.57 -8.61
C ALA A 94 -0.11 -13.95 -9.41
N VAL A 95 -1.07 -13.29 -8.74
CA VAL A 95 -2.20 -12.63 -9.41
C VAL A 95 -1.75 -11.56 -10.41
N LEU A 96 -0.79 -10.70 -10.04
CA LEU A 96 -0.27 -9.65 -10.92
C LEU A 96 0.45 -10.24 -12.14
N ILE A 97 1.25 -11.28 -11.96
CA ILE A 97 1.93 -11.98 -13.06
C ILE A 97 0.91 -12.64 -13.99
N PHE A 98 -0.12 -13.31 -13.44
CA PHE A 98 -1.20 -13.88 -14.25
C PHE A 98 -1.99 -12.81 -15.01
N ALA A 99 -2.29 -11.68 -14.37
CA ALA A 99 -2.96 -10.56 -15.01
C ALA A 99 -2.14 -9.99 -16.16
N LEU A 100 -0.82 -9.78 -15.95
CA LEU A 100 0.10 -9.31 -16.99
C LEU A 100 0.19 -10.30 -18.16
N ALA A 101 0.31 -11.59 -17.86
CA ALA A 101 0.34 -12.64 -18.87
C ALA A 101 -0.96 -12.69 -19.69
N TYR A 102 -2.12 -12.59 -19.03
CA TYR A 102 -3.43 -12.56 -19.67
C TYR A 102 -3.62 -11.32 -20.56
N GLN A 103 -3.28 -10.13 -20.07
CA GLN A 103 -3.35 -8.88 -20.84
C GLN A 103 -2.45 -8.92 -22.09
N THR A 104 -1.26 -9.51 -21.95
CA THR A 104 -0.34 -9.68 -23.06
C THR A 104 -0.89 -10.68 -24.09
N ALA A 105 -1.35 -11.86 -23.64
CA ALA A 105 -1.88 -12.90 -24.52
C ALA A 105 -3.14 -12.46 -25.27
N SER A 106 -4.07 -11.79 -24.58
CA SER A 106 -5.28 -11.23 -25.18
C SER A 106 -4.98 -10.14 -26.20
N GLY A 107 -4.01 -9.26 -25.92
CA GLY A 107 -3.53 -8.26 -26.88
C GLY A 107 -2.97 -8.86 -28.17
N ILE A 108 -2.15 -9.90 -28.04
CA ILE A 108 -1.58 -10.64 -29.18
C ILE A 108 -2.70 -11.29 -30.00
N ALA A 109 -3.63 -11.98 -29.33
CA ALA A 109 -4.77 -12.63 -30.00
C ALA A 109 -5.69 -11.63 -30.74
N ALA A 110 -5.80 -10.41 -30.23
CA ALA A 110 -6.57 -9.33 -30.84
C ALA A 110 -5.80 -8.59 -31.96
N HIS A 111 -4.59 -9.01 -32.32
CA HIS A 111 -3.71 -8.33 -33.28
C HIS A 111 -3.46 -6.85 -32.93
N ALA A 112 -3.41 -6.50 -31.65
CA ALA A 112 -3.12 -5.15 -31.22
C ALA A 112 -1.69 -4.75 -31.63
N LEU A 113 -1.55 -3.61 -32.31
CA LEU A 113 -0.25 -3.09 -32.78
C LEU A 113 0.59 -2.47 -31.65
N THR A 114 -0.02 -2.26 -30.47
CA THR A 114 0.62 -1.70 -29.28
C THR A 114 0.45 -2.65 -28.09
N PRO A 115 1.42 -2.74 -27.16
CA PRO A 115 1.27 -3.57 -25.96
C PRO A 115 0.05 -3.14 -25.15
N THR A 116 -0.93 -4.02 -24.98
CA THR A 116 -2.17 -3.79 -24.22
C THR A 116 -2.04 -4.26 -22.77
N PHE A 117 -0.93 -3.93 -22.11
CA PHE A 117 -0.77 -4.23 -20.68
C PHE A 117 -0.81 -2.95 -19.85
N ASP A 118 -1.29 -3.07 -18.63
CA ASP A 118 -1.32 -1.98 -17.67
C ASP A 118 0.10 -1.72 -17.13
N PRO A 119 0.70 -0.54 -17.40
CA PRO A 119 2.04 -0.23 -16.93
C PRO A 119 2.15 -0.19 -15.40
N PHE A 120 1.05 0.04 -14.67
CA PHE A 120 1.05 0.02 -13.20
C PHE A 120 1.22 -1.38 -12.64
N ILE A 121 0.71 -2.42 -13.32
CA ILE A 121 0.95 -3.82 -12.92
C ILE A 121 2.45 -4.14 -13.02
N LEU A 122 3.07 -3.76 -14.14
CA LEU A 122 4.51 -3.97 -14.33
C LEU A 122 5.33 -3.18 -13.29
N ALA A 123 4.97 -1.91 -13.06
CA ALA A 123 5.63 -1.08 -12.05
C ALA A 123 5.51 -1.68 -10.64
N ALA A 124 4.34 -2.23 -10.27
CA ALA A 124 4.14 -2.88 -8.98
C ALA A 124 5.03 -4.13 -8.79
N ILE A 125 5.17 -4.96 -9.83
CA ILE A 125 6.05 -6.14 -9.80
C ILE A 125 7.53 -5.71 -9.64
N ILE A 126 7.98 -4.73 -10.42
CA ILE A 126 9.36 -4.22 -10.34
C ILE A 126 9.62 -3.63 -8.95
N ALA A 127 8.71 -2.81 -8.43
CA ALA A 127 8.83 -2.21 -7.11
C ALA A 127 8.92 -3.28 -6.00
N ALA A 128 8.13 -4.36 -6.08
CA ALA A 128 8.19 -5.46 -5.13
C ALA A 128 9.55 -6.19 -5.16
N VAL A 129 10.12 -6.41 -6.35
CA VAL A 129 11.46 -7.01 -6.51
C VAL A 129 12.54 -6.11 -5.90
N ILE A 130 12.51 -4.81 -6.19
CA ILE A 130 13.44 -3.83 -5.62
C ILE A 130 13.34 -3.80 -4.09
N ALA A 131 12.13 -3.73 -3.54
CA ALA A 131 11.90 -3.70 -2.10
C ALA A 131 12.45 -4.96 -1.41
N LYS A 132 12.23 -6.15 -2.00
CA LYS A 132 12.79 -7.42 -1.52
C LYS A 132 14.32 -7.40 -1.56
N ALA A 133 14.91 -7.01 -2.69
CA ALA A 133 16.36 -6.98 -2.87
C ALA A 133 17.03 -6.01 -1.88
N ALA A 134 16.51 -4.79 -1.75
CA ALA A 134 17.01 -3.79 -0.82
C ALA A 134 16.92 -4.27 0.64
N THR A 135 15.82 -4.91 1.01
CA THR A 135 15.63 -5.45 2.36
C THR A 135 16.64 -6.56 2.66
N ASN A 136 16.86 -7.49 1.73
CA ASN A 136 17.86 -8.55 1.90
C ASN A 136 19.27 -7.98 2.04
N ILE A 137 19.68 -7.07 1.16
CA ILE A 137 21.01 -6.43 1.23
C ILE A 137 21.22 -5.73 2.58
N TYR A 138 20.19 -5.04 3.08
CA TYR A 138 20.26 -4.38 4.38
C TYR A 138 20.40 -5.38 5.54
N LEU A 139 19.61 -6.46 5.54
CA LEU A 139 19.64 -7.46 6.60
C LEU A 139 20.94 -8.28 6.58
N ASP A 140 21.45 -8.63 5.40
CA ASP A 140 22.71 -9.37 5.25
C ASP A 140 23.92 -8.55 5.72
N ARG A 141 23.88 -7.21 5.61
CA ARG A 141 24.95 -6.32 6.09
C ARG A 141 24.88 -5.99 7.59
N LYS A 142 23.71 -6.21 8.20
CA LYS A 142 23.47 -5.90 9.61
C LYS A 142 23.79 -7.08 10.53
N ASN A 143 23.69 -8.29 9.99
CA ASN A 143 24.10 -9.53 10.65
C ASN A 143 25.58 -9.83 10.38
#